data_AF-A0A8D8E8A2-F1
#
_entry.id   AF-A0A8D8E8A2-F1
#
_cell.length_a   1.000
_cell.length_b   1.000
_cell.length_c   1.000
_cell.angle_alpha   90.00
_cell.angle_beta   90.00
_cell.angle_gamma   90.00
#
_symmetry.space_group_name_H-M   'P 1'
#
loop_
_entity.id
_entity.type
_entity.pdbx_description
1 polymer ?
#
loop_
_entity_poly.entity_id
_entity_poly.type
_entity_poly.pdbx_seq_one_letter_code
_entity_poly.pdbx_strand_id
1 'polypeptide(L)'
;MKQNTTDSAFLVQEGAENAEKQLDFKQDSEEEDFLPPEPEPAKRHPFQCEICDKILTTKQNLKFHALVHEDPTKRETFRCEICEGIFKSRVALRYHLKTQHVPENERKKLPCPTCGRIFKSDEGRK
;
A
#
# COMPACT_ATOMS: atom_id res chain seq x y z
N MET A 1 11.42 -55.20 37.43
CA MET A 1 10.14 -55.85 37.07
C MET A 1 9.13 -54.81 36.63
N LYS A 2 8.66 -54.85 35.37
CA LYS A 2 7.31 -54.44 34.95
C LYS A 2 6.91 -55.37 33.80
N GLN A 3 5.70 -55.89 33.90
CA GLN A 3 5.20 -57.06 33.21
C GLN A 3 4.75 -56.76 31.78
N ASN A 4 4.73 -57.81 30.98
CA ASN A 4 4.35 -57.93 29.58
C ASN A 4 2.98 -58.63 29.53
N THR A 5 1.98 -58.16 28.79
CA THR A 5 0.80 -58.95 28.33
C THR A 5 0.09 -58.20 27.19
N THR A 6 0.31 -58.59 25.92
CA THR A 6 -0.51 -59.46 25.05
C THR A 6 -1.62 -58.76 24.27
N ASP A 7 -1.40 -58.76 22.95
CA ASP A 7 -2.35 -58.61 21.84
C ASP A 7 -3.49 -59.63 21.91
N SER A 8 -4.70 -59.23 21.53
CA SER A 8 -5.74 -60.13 21.00
C SER A 8 -6.83 -59.31 20.30
N ALA A 9 -6.83 -59.42 18.98
CA ALA A 9 -7.94 -59.02 18.11
C ALA A 9 -9.13 -60.00 18.21
N PHE A 10 -10.24 -59.60 17.57
CA PHE A 10 -11.34 -60.42 17.04
C PHE A 10 -12.69 -60.32 17.79
N LEU A 11 -13.68 -59.67 17.14
CA LEU A 11 -14.92 -60.32 16.69
C LEU A 11 -15.77 -59.36 15.83
N VAL A 12 -16.16 -59.88 14.66
CA VAL A 12 -17.05 -59.32 13.63
C VAL A 12 -18.49 -59.64 13.99
N GLN A 13 -19.44 -58.73 13.76
CA GLN A 13 -20.84 -58.98 13.36
C GLN A 13 -21.53 -57.58 13.23
N GLU A 14 -22.46 -57.24 12.34
CA GLU A 14 -23.26 -57.90 11.30
C GLU A 14 -23.92 -56.78 10.47
N GLY A 15 -24.22 -57.01 9.18
CA GLY A 15 -24.90 -56.04 8.31
C GLY A 15 -26.43 -56.11 8.38
N ALA A 16 -27.10 -55.13 7.77
CA ALA A 16 -28.33 -55.28 6.98
C ALA A 16 -28.71 -53.94 6.30
N GLU A 17 -28.69 -53.95 4.97
CA GLU A 17 -29.75 -53.51 4.03
C GLU A 17 -30.53 -52.20 4.32
N ASN A 18 -30.58 -51.28 3.34
CA ASN A 18 -31.74 -51.14 2.44
C ASN A 18 -31.84 -49.74 1.78
N ALA A 19 -32.36 -49.78 0.55
CA ALA A 19 -33.20 -48.79 -0.13
C ALA A 19 -32.52 -47.63 -0.88
N GLU A 20 -32.28 -47.94 -2.14
CA GLU A 20 -32.35 -47.09 -3.33
C GLU A 20 -33.30 -45.89 -3.22
N LYS A 21 -32.77 -44.70 -3.54
CA LYS A 21 -33.50 -43.69 -4.31
C LYS A 21 -32.56 -43.05 -5.32
N GLN A 22 -32.66 -43.54 -6.55
CA GLN A 22 -32.33 -42.78 -7.74
C GLN A 22 -33.31 -41.61 -7.80
N LEU A 23 -32.79 -40.38 -7.90
CA LEU A 23 -33.57 -39.22 -8.30
C LEU A 23 -32.78 -38.51 -9.40
N ASP A 24 -33.17 -38.89 -10.61
CA ASP A 24 -33.25 -38.13 -11.85
C ASP A 24 -32.35 -36.90 -12.02
N PHE A 25 -31.34 -37.14 -12.85
CA PHE A 25 -30.72 -36.22 -13.79
C PHE A 25 -31.67 -35.13 -14.31
N LYS A 26 -31.40 -33.87 -13.95
CA LYS A 26 -31.67 -32.72 -14.80
C LYS A 26 -30.36 -32.00 -15.07
N GLN A 27 -29.88 -32.19 -16.30
CA GLN A 27 -28.99 -31.27 -16.97
C GLN A 27 -29.74 -29.95 -17.15
N ASP A 28 -29.47 -28.99 -16.28
CA ASP A 28 -29.66 -27.59 -16.61
C ASP A 28 -28.26 -26.99 -16.77
N SER A 29 -27.81 -27.07 -18.02
CA SER A 29 -26.64 -26.40 -18.56
C SER A 29 -26.89 -24.90 -18.57
N GLU A 30 -26.59 -24.24 -17.46
CA GLU A 30 -26.27 -22.82 -17.47
C GLU A 30 -24.73 -22.75 -17.50
N GLU A 31 -24.16 -22.94 -18.69
CA GLU A 31 -22.85 -22.40 -19.01
C GLU A 31 -22.99 -20.87 -19.06
N GLU A 32 -23.17 -20.26 -17.88
CA GLU A 32 -22.85 -18.86 -17.69
C GLU A 32 -21.33 -18.77 -17.89
N ASP A 33 -20.96 -18.30 -19.08
CA ASP A 33 -19.61 -18.09 -19.57
C ASP A 33 -18.91 -17.07 -18.65
N PHE A 34 -18.48 -17.54 -17.48
CA PHE A 34 -17.84 -16.75 -16.45
C PHE A 34 -16.40 -16.50 -16.91
N LEU A 35 -16.25 -15.50 -17.78
CA LEU A 35 -14.94 -14.96 -18.12
C LEU A 35 -14.24 -14.64 -16.79
N PRO A 36 -13.03 -15.17 -16.56
CA PRO A 36 -12.23 -14.77 -15.40
C PRO A 36 -12.12 -13.24 -15.43
N PRO A 37 -12.27 -12.55 -14.29
CA PRO A 37 -11.99 -11.12 -14.27
C PRO A 37 -10.59 -10.92 -14.82
N GLU A 38 -10.45 -10.08 -15.84
CA GLU A 38 -9.13 -9.77 -16.41
C GLU A 38 -8.20 -9.39 -15.25
N PRO A 39 -6.94 -9.86 -15.24
CA PRO A 39 -6.03 -9.56 -14.16
C PRO A 39 -5.85 -8.05 -14.09
N GLU A 40 -6.58 -7.43 -13.14
CA GLU A 40 -6.40 -6.05 -12.72
C GLU A 40 -4.89 -5.82 -12.61
N PRO A 41 -4.32 -4.77 -13.25
CA PRO A 41 -2.89 -4.56 -13.25
C PRO A 41 -2.46 -4.49 -11.79
N ALA A 42 -1.83 -5.57 -11.31
CA ALA A 42 -1.48 -5.72 -9.91
C ALA A 42 -0.76 -4.44 -9.54
N LYS A 43 -1.38 -3.59 -8.72
CA LYS A 43 -0.73 -2.36 -8.24
C LYS A 43 0.46 -2.87 -7.46
N ARG A 44 1.61 -2.93 -8.12
CA ARG A 44 2.83 -3.46 -7.55
C ARG A 44 3.20 -2.44 -6.48
N HIS A 45 2.81 -2.75 -5.25
CA HIS A 45 3.29 -2.12 -4.05
C HIS A 45 4.27 -3.10 -3.38
N PRO A 46 5.43 -3.42 -4.00
CA PRO A 46 6.24 -4.55 -3.54
C PRO A 46 7.10 -4.21 -2.31
N PHE A 47 6.97 -2.99 -1.75
CA PHE A 47 7.87 -2.51 -0.70
C PHE A 47 7.06 -2.18 0.57
N GLN A 48 6.78 -3.21 1.37
CA GLN A 48 6.19 -3.07 2.70
C GLN A 48 7.29 -2.76 3.73
N CYS A 49 6.99 -1.91 4.71
CA CYS A 49 7.87 -1.71 5.84
C CYS A 49 7.78 -2.89 6.82
N GLU A 50 8.92 -3.33 7.34
CA GLU A 50 8.97 -4.44 8.30
C GLU A 50 8.64 -3.99 9.73
N ILE A 51 8.68 -2.68 9.99
CA ILE A 51 8.42 -2.07 11.31
C ILE A 51 6.95 -1.63 11.42
N CYS A 52 6.28 -1.33 10.30
CA CYS A 52 4.86 -0.98 10.28
C CYS A 52 4.19 -1.41 8.97
N ASP A 53 2.87 -1.50 8.93
CA ASP A 53 2.12 -1.99 7.75
C ASP A 53 2.05 -1.00 6.57
N LYS A 54 2.93 0.01 6.53
CA LYS A 54 2.95 0.97 5.42
C LYS A 54 3.55 0.32 4.18
N ILE A 55 2.77 0.31 3.11
CA ILE A 55 3.19 -0.18 1.80
C ILE A 55 3.54 1.00 0.89
N LEU A 56 4.68 0.89 0.21
CA LEU A 56 5.23 1.92 -0.65
C LEU A 56 5.46 1.41 -2.06
N THR A 57 5.39 2.33 -3.02
CA THR A 57 5.48 2.03 -4.45
C THR A 57 6.91 1.90 -4.96
N THR A 58 7.91 2.40 -4.21
CA THR A 58 9.32 2.35 -4.62
C THR A 58 10.24 2.03 -3.44
N LYS A 59 11.34 1.32 -3.73
CA LYS A 59 12.41 1.00 -2.76
C LYS A 59 13.01 2.25 -2.14
N GLN A 60 13.17 3.31 -2.93
CA GLN A 60 13.70 4.58 -2.45
C GLN A 60 12.77 5.23 -1.42
N ASN A 61 11.46 5.21 -1.65
CA ASN A 61 10.49 5.69 -0.66
C ASN A 61 10.53 4.84 0.61
N LEU A 62 10.69 3.52 0.50
CA LEU A 62 10.85 2.65 1.67
C LEU A 62 12.09 2.97 2.49
N LYS A 63 13.24 3.20 1.83
CA LYS A 63 14.48 3.64 2.50
C LYS A 63 14.27 4.93 3.28
N PHE A 64 13.60 5.92 2.69
CA PHE A 64 13.30 7.18 3.38
C PHE A 64 12.29 7.01 4.51
N HIS A 65 11.31 6.13 4.32
CA HIS A 65 10.31 5.84 5.34
C HIS A 65 10.94 5.15 6.55
N ALA A 66 11.91 4.25 6.35
CA ALA A 66 12.63 3.60 7.43
C ALA A 66 13.29 4.62 8.39
N LEU A 67 13.75 5.77 7.86
CA LEU A 67 14.29 6.85 8.68
C LEU A 67 13.28 7.42 9.68
N VAL A 68 11.96 7.28 9.45
CA VAL A 68 10.94 7.73 10.42
C VAL A 68 10.98 6.91 11.71
N HIS A 69 11.38 5.64 11.61
CA HIS A 69 11.54 4.74 12.75
C HIS A 69 12.90 4.89 13.43
N GLU A 70 13.86 5.55 12.78
CA GLU A 70 15.18 5.85 13.35
C GLU A 70 15.17 7.13 14.19
N ASP A 71 16.13 7.23 15.11
CA ASP A 71 16.32 8.41 15.95
C ASP A 71 16.54 9.67 15.08
N PRO A 72 15.82 10.79 15.33
CA PRO A 72 15.90 12.02 14.54
C PRO A 72 17.30 12.64 14.47
N THR A 73 18.20 12.32 15.40
CA THR A 73 19.60 12.79 15.38
C THR A 73 20.48 12.02 14.38
N LYS A 74 20.05 10.83 13.92
CA LYS A 74 20.81 9.96 13.01
C LYS A 74 20.33 10.01 11.55
N ARG A 75 19.26 10.75 11.26
CA ARG A 75 18.64 10.80 9.92
C ARG A 75 19.47 11.65 8.96
N GLU A 76 20.05 11.02 7.94
CA GLU A 76 20.69 11.71 6.81
C GLU A 76 19.62 12.40 5.93
N THR A 77 19.14 13.54 6.42
CA THR A 77 18.05 14.33 5.83
C THR A 77 18.52 15.73 5.50
N PHE A 78 17.80 16.40 4.60
CA PHE A 78 18.09 17.79 4.26
C PHE A 78 17.13 18.69 5.05
N ARG A 79 17.64 19.33 6.09
CA ARG A 79 16.88 20.28 6.91
C ARG A 79 16.87 21.65 6.24
N CYS A 80 15.72 22.32 6.24
CA CYS A 80 15.63 23.74 5.92
C CYS A 80 16.02 24.56 7.14
N GLU A 81 16.99 25.47 7.01
CA GLU A 81 17.45 26.32 8.12
C GLU A 81 16.45 27.43 8.48
N ILE A 82 15.47 27.70 7.62
CA ILE A 82 14.49 28.79 7.80
C ILE A 82 13.24 28.32 8.55
N CYS A 83 12.74 27.11 8.27
CA CYS A 83 11.53 26.57 8.90
C CYS A 83 11.72 25.19 9.53
N GLU A 84 12.95 24.68 9.60
CA GLU A 84 13.31 23.37 10.13
C GLU A 84 12.63 22.16 9.44
N GLY A 85 11.99 22.39 8.30
CA GLY A 85 11.37 21.33 7.50
C GLY A 85 12.39 20.27 7.07
N ILE A 86 12.01 18.99 7.16
CA ILE A 86 12.87 17.85 6.86
C ILE A 86 12.53 17.28 5.49
N PHE A 87 13.51 17.22 4.60
CA PHE A 87 13.33 16.76 3.21
C PHE A 87 14.16 15.52 2.91
N LYS A 88 13.58 14.64 2.08
CA LYS A 88 14.20 13.40 1.63
C LYS A 88 15.31 13.58 0.59
N SER A 89 15.42 14.75 -0.04
CA SER A 89 16.47 15.00 -1.05
C SER A 89 16.86 16.47 -1.15
N ARG A 90 18.07 16.74 -1.63
CA ARG A 90 18.53 18.11 -1.94
C ARG A 90 17.62 18.82 -2.94
N VAL A 91 17.08 18.08 -3.92
CA VAL A 91 16.16 18.63 -4.93
C VAL A 91 14.86 19.07 -4.27
N ALA A 92 14.31 18.25 -3.37
CA ALA A 92 13.10 18.59 -2.62
C ALA A 92 13.32 19.82 -1.72
N LEU A 93 14.46 19.88 -1.01
CA LEU A 93 14.82 21.07 -0.21
C LEU A 93 14.94 22.31 -1.10
N ARG A 94 15.64 22.22 -2.24
CA ARG A 94 15.77 23.36 -3.18
C ARG A 94 14.42 23.86 -3.69
N TYR A 95 13.52 22.95 -4.06
CA TYR A 95 12.18 23.32 -4.51
C TYR A 95 11.38 23.99 -3.39
N HIS A 96 11.46 23.46 -2.18
CA HIS A 96 10.85 24.08 -1.00
C HIS A 96 11.38 25.50 -0.76
N LEU A 97 12.70 25.72 -0.79
CA LEU A 97 13.29 27.05 -0.64
C LEU A 97 12.78 28.02 -1.72
N LYS A 98 12.72 27.56 -2.98
CA LYS A 98 12.24 28.34 -4.13
C LYS A 98 10.73 28.60 -4.15
N THR A 99 9.94 28.01 -3.27
CA THR A 99 8.48 28.19 -3.28
C THR A 99 7.96 28.77 -1.97
N GLN A 100 8.51 28.35 -0.85
CA GLN A 100 8.08 28.76 0.49
C GLN A 100 8.93 29.90 1.04
N HIS A 101 10.22 29.95 0.69
CA HIS A 101 11.19 30.92 1.20
C HIS A 101 11.76 31.82 0.11
N VAL A 102 10.94 32.13 -0.91
CA VAL A 102 11.29 33.15 -1.90
C VAL A 102 11.27 34.52 -1.22
N PRO A 103 12.38 35.28 -1.26
CA PRO A 103 12.41 36.61 -0.69
C PRO A 103 11.45 37.52 -1.47
N GLU A 104 10.78 38.43 -0.75
CA GLU A 104 9.66 39.22 -1.29
C GLU A 104 10.02 40.03 -2.54
N ASN A 105 11.28 40.45 -2.65
CA ASN A 105 11.84 41.17 -3.79
C ASN A 105 11.96 40.31 -5.07
N GLU A 106 12.04 38.99 -4.95
CA GLU A 106 12.13 38.06 -6.08
C GLU A 106 10.79 37.41 -6.44
N ARG A 107 9.74 37.66 -5.65
CA ARG A 107 8.40 37.13 -5.94
C ARG A 107 7.83 37.81 -7.17
N LYS A 108 7.63 37.02 -8.23
CA LYS A 108 7.06 37.49 -9.48
C LYS A 108 5.63 37.97 -9.26
N LYS A 109 5.44 39.28 -9.42
CA LYS A 109 4.15 39.94 -9.41
C LYS A 109 3.44 39.71 -10.75
N LEU A 110 2.20 39.23 -10.71
CA LEU A 110 1.41 38.92 -11.90
C LEU A 110 0.26 39.92 -12.03
N PRO A 111 0.23 40.76 -13.08
CA PRO A 111 -0.91 41.62 -13.33
C PRO A 111 -2.08 40.79 -13.90
N CYS A 112 -3.29 41.10 -13.44
CA CYS A 112 -4.52 40.62 -14.09
C CYS A 112 -4.71 41.37 -15.42
N PRO A 113 -4.91 40.67 -16.55
CA PRO A 113 -5.06 41.30 -17.86
C PRO A 113 -6.35 42.12 -18.00
N THR A 114 -7.38 41.82 -17.20
CA THR A 114 -8.70 42.47 -17.30
C THR A 114 -8.82 43.72 -16.43
N CYS A 115 -8.30 43.69 -15.20
CA CYS A 115 -8.47 44.78 -14.23
C CYS A 115 -7.15 45.44 -13.77
N GLY A 116 -5.98 44.96 -14.22
CA GLY A 116 -4.68 45.54 -13.91
C GLY A 116 -4.19 45.33 -12.47
N ARG A 117 -4.98 44.68 -11.60
CA ARG A 117 -4.58 44.37 -10.22
C ARG A 117 -3.38 43.43 -10.21
N ILE A 118 -2.47 43.67 -9.26
CA ILE A 118 -1.23 42.90 -9.12
C ILE A 118 -1.39 41.82 -8.05
N PHE A 119 -1.09 40.58 -8.41
CA PHE A 119 -1.20 39.42 -7.54
C PHE A 119 0.18 38.78 -7.28
N LYS A 120 0.30 38.11 -6.13
CA LYS A 120 1.52 37.43 -5.69
C LYS A 120 1.65 35.97 -6.15
N SER A 121 0.58 35.38 -6.70
CA SER A 121 0.56 34.06 -7.33
C SER A 121 -0.51 33.99 -8.42
N ASP A 122 -0.45 32.97 -9.27
CA ASP A 122 -1.44 32.79 -10.35
C ASP A 122 -2.82 32.36 -9.80
N GLU A 123 -2.87 31.61 -8.69
CA GLU A 123 -4.14 31.23 -8.07
C GLU A 123 -4.97 32.45 -7.65
N GLY A 124 -4.33 33.54 -7.21
CA GLY A 124 -5.02 34.76 -6.83
C GLY A 124 -5.51 35.60 -8.01
N ARG A 125 -5.09 35.28 -9.25
CA ARG A 125 -5.38 36.05 -10.47
C ARG A 125 -6.65 35.57 -11.19
N LYS A 126 -7.23 34.44 -10.80
CA LYS A 126 -8.42 33.85 -11.42
C LYS A 126 -9.68 34.68 -11.21
#